data_AF-A0A955Q5G5-F1
#
_entry.id   AF-A0A955Q5G5-F1
#
_cell.length_a   1.000
_cell.length_b   1.000
_cell.length_c   1.000
_cell.angle_alpha   90.00
_cell.angle_beta   90.00
_cell.angle_gamma   90.00
#
_symmetry.space_group_name_H-M   'P 1'
#
loop_
_entity.id
_entity.type
_entity.pdbx_description
1 polymer ?
#
loop_
_entity_poly.entity_id
_entity_poly.type
_entity_poly.pdbx_seq_one_letter_code
_entity_poly.pdbx_strand_id
1 'polypeptide(L)'
;GGQALQATAWASPGTDVFQAFTQHIGAQIGKDKQEFAIADSCTVYFYQLWNKKARPEVERIHYSPFFRTGLDLDCVRLFPEGLDQAREAFGNSQQLLSLSLTFYQMALVGDGDDNQEYSAHEIHDLLEAFRLPFQEGQPLGGYMNALTGLFDSIRRDVQFKYLMEGMQVLMNKGYRFSEADQRALNQELN
;
A
#
# COMPACT_ATOMS: atom_id res chain seq x y z
N GLY A 1 21.69 -1.66 -46.17
CA GLY A 1 20.70 -2.13 -45.20
C GLY A 1 21.38 -2.26 -43.87
N GLY A 2 21.15 -1.32 -42.95
CA GLY A 2 21.65 -1.38 -41.58
C GLY A 2 20.54 -1.90 -40.68
N GLN A 3 20.70 -3.10 -40.14
CA GLN A 3 19.83 -3.60 -39.08
C GLN A 3 20.30 -3.00 -37.75
N ALA A 4 19.42 -2.23 -37.13
CA ALA A 4 19.58 -1.74 -35.78
C ALA A 4 19.57 -2.92 -34.79
N LEU A 5 20.64 -3.04 -34.01
CA LEU A 5 20.68 -3.90 -32.83
C LEU A 5 19.68 -3.34 -31.82
N GLN A 6 18.59 -4.08 -31.60
CA GLN A 6 17.70 -3.88 -30.47
C GLN A 6 18.49 -4.17 -29.19
N ALA A 7 18.74 -3.13 -28.40
CA ALA A 7 19.18 -3.29 -27.03
C ALA A 7 18.00 -3.86 -26.24
N THR A 8 18.00 -5.16 -25.97
CA THR A 8 17.28 -5.72 -24.83
C THR A 8 17.85 -5.03 -23.60
N ALA A 9 17.09 -4.10 -23.01
CA ALA A 9 17.39 -3.55 -21.70
C ALA A 9 17.28 -4.69 -20.69
N TRP A 10 18.43 -5.17 -20.20
CA TRP A 10 18.45 -6.02 -19.02
C TRP A 10 18.12 -5.08 -17.87
N ALA A 11 16.89 -5.18 -17.34
CA ALA A 11 16.53 -4.49 -16.11
C ALA A 11 17.59 -4.84 -15.07
N SER A 12 18.12 -3.82 -14.40
CA SER A 12 19.16 -4.08 -13.40
C SER A 12 18.53 -4.81 -12.20
N PRO A 13 19.34 -5.60 -11.50
CA PRO A 13 18.98 -6.25 -10.25
C PRO A 13 18.04 -5.49 -9.30
N GLY A 14 18.26 -4.19 -9.13
CA GLY A 14 17.47 -3.36 -8.24
C GLY A 14 16.12 -2.95 -8.82
N THR A 15 16.01 -2.83 -10.15
CA THR A 15 14.76 -2.59 -10.87
C THR A 15 13.76 -3.71 -10.59
N ASP A 16 14.19 -4.97 -10.66
CA ASP A 16 13.33 -6.13 -10.43
C ASP A 16 12.78 -6.17 -8.99
N VAL A 17 13.61 -5.78 -8.00
CA VAL A 17 13.20 -5.75 -6.59
C VAL A 17 12.20 -4.63 -6.34
N PHE A 18 12.50 -3.41 -6.77
CA PHE A 18 11.61 -2.26 -6.61
C PHE A 18 10.25 -2.52 -7.26
N GLN A 19 10.27 -2.95 -8.53
CA GLN A 19 9.05 -3.20 -9.29
C GLN A 19 8.22 -4.31 -8.67
N ALA A 20 8.82 -5.46 -8.34
CA ALA A 20 8.07 -6.57 -7.74
C ALA A 20 7.49 -6.21 -6.37
N PHE A 21 8.24 -5.45 -5.57
CA PHE A 21 7.80 -5.04 -4.23
C PHE A 21 6.66 -4.03 -4.28
N THR A 22 6.80 -2.96 -5.07
CA THR A 22 5.75 -1.95 -5.25
C THR A 22 4.49 -2.54 -5.89
N GLN A 23 4.63 -3.46 -6.85
CA GLN A 23 3.49 -4.19 -7.43
C GLN A 23 2.78 -5.08 -6.41
N HIS A 24 3.52 -5.76 -5.52
CA HIS A 24 2.92 -6.58 -4.46
C HIS A 24 2.07 -5.72 -3.51
N ILE A 25 2.61 -4.57 -3.10
CA ILE A 25 1.87 -3.62 -2.24
C ILE A 25 0.66 -3.05 -2.98
N GLY A 26 0.82 -2.61 -4.24
CA GLY A 26 -0.27 -2.07 -5.08
C GLY A 26 -1.41 -3.08 -5.28
N ALA A 27 -1.09 -4.35 -5.52
CA ALA A 27 -2.09 -5.42 -5.59
C ALA A 27 -2.88 -5.56 -4.28
N GLN A 28 -2.23 -5.38 -3.12
CA GLN A 28 -2.91 -5.40 -1.83
C GLN A 28 -3.73 -4.12 -1.58
N ILE A 29 -3.25 -2.95 -2.00
CA ILE A 29 -4.03 -1.69 -1.98
C ILE A 29 -5.33 -1.87 -2.76
N GLY A 30 -5.28 -2.49 -3.94
CA GLY A 30 -6.47 -2.80 -4.73
C GLY A 30 -7.51 -3.63 -3.97
N LYS A 31 -7.07 -4.64 -3.21
CA LYS A 31 -7.96 -5.45 -2.34
C LYS A 31 -8.51 -4.62 -1.18
N ASP A 32 -7.65 -3.85 -0.52
CA ASP A 32 -8.05 -3.03 0.64
C ASP A 32 -9.06 -1.94 0.23
N LYS A 33 -8.90 -1.34 -0.96
CA LYS A 33 -9.88 -0.44 -1.58
C LYS A 33 -11.23 -1.12 -1.81
N GLN A 34 -11.22 -2.35 -2.31
CA GLN A 34 -12.44 -3.12 -2.54
C GLN A 34 -13.17 -3.44 -1.23
N GLU A 35 -12.44 -3.92 -0.23
CA GLU A 35 -12.99 -4.21 1.11
C GLU A 35 -13.57 -2.95 1.76
N PHE A 36 -12.85 -1.83 1.67
CA PHE A 36 -13.32 -0.53 2.13
C PHE A 36 -14.60 -0.10 1.43
N ALA A 37 -14.66 -0.18 0.09
CA ALA A 37 -15.82 0.23 -0.69
C ALA A 37 -17.06 -0.63 -0.37
N ILE A 38 -16.90 -1.94 -0.17
CA ILE A 38 -17.98 -2.84 0.24
C ILE A 38 -18.49 -2.45 1.64
N ALA A 39 -17.59 -2.30 2.60
CA ALA A 39 -17.96 -1.97 3.98
C ALA A 39 -18.61 -0.57 4.09
N ASP A 40 -18.11 0.41 3.34
CA ASP A 40 -18.71 1.76 3.28
C ASP A 40 -20.12 1.71 2.67
N SER A 41 -20.27 1.06 1.52
CA SER A 41 -21.57 0.91 0.84
C SER A 41 -22.61 0.23 1.73
N CYS A 42 -22.23 -0.86 2.39
CA CYS A 42 -23.14 -1.57 3.28
C CYS A 42 -23.42 -0.82 4.58
N THR A 43 -22.45 -0.06 5.11
CA THR A 43 -22.69 0.85 6.22
C THR A 43 -23.77 1.87 5.85
N VAL A 44 -23.64 2.53 4.69
CA VAL A 44 -24.64 3.48 4.17
C VAL A 44 -26.01 2.83 4.01
N TYR A 45 -26.06 1.62 3.44
CA TYR A 45 -27.29 0.85 3.30
C TYR A 45 -28.01 0.65 4.64
N PHE A 46 -27.31 0.18 5.68
CA PHE A 46 -27.93 -0.06 6.99
C PHE A 46 -28.34 1.23 7.70
N TYR A 47 -27.62 2.34 7.52
CA TYR A 47 -28.05 3.66 8.01
C TYR A 47 -29.39 4.09 7.40
N GLN A 48 -29.54 3.90 6.08
CA GLN A 48 -30.78 4.22 5.37
C GLN A 48 -31.93 3.30 5.80
N LEU A 49 -31.69 1.99 5.91
CA LEU A 49 -32.68 1.01 6.32
C LEU A 49 -33.25 1.31 7.72
N TRP A 50 -32.42 1.78 8.65
CA TRP A 50 -32.81 2.01 10.04
C TRP A 50 -33.19 3.47 10.36
N ASN A 51 -33.29 4.33 9.33
CA ASN A 51 -33.59 5.76 9.47
C ASN A 51 -32.69 6.46 10.53
N LYS A 52 -31.44 6.00 10.67
CA LYS A 52 -30.47 6.57 11.61
C LYS A 52 -29.87 7.84 11.00
N LYS A 53 -29.53 8.83 11.83
CA LYS A 53 -28.84 10.06 11.38
C LYS A 53 -27.63 9.71 10.51
N ALA A 54 -27.43 10.51 9.46
CA ALA A 54 -26.30 10.39 8.55
C ALA A 54 -24.98 10.32 9.31
N ARG A 55 -24.06 9.55 8.77
CA ARG A 55 -22.76 9.24 9.35
C ARG A 55 -21.92 10.51 9.59
N PRO A 56 -21.09 10.57 10.66
CA PRO A 56 -20.06 11.62 10.77
C PRO A 56 -19.11 11.57 9.57
N GLU A 57 -18.71 12.75 9.09
CA GLU A 57 -17.83 12.94 7.94
C GLU A 57 -16.49 12.21 8.17
N VAL A 58 -16.03 11.45 7.17
CA VAL A 58 -14.78 10.69 7.27
C VAL A 58 -13.60 11.66 7.23
N GLU A 59 -12.69 11.58 8.21
CA GLU A 59 -11.44 12.35 8.19
C GLU A 59 -10.53 11.90 7.03
N ARG A 60 -10.54 12.70 5.96
CA ARG A 60 -9.45 13.02 5.02
C ARG A 60 -8.47 11.92 4.56
N ILE A 61 -8.96 10.72 4.25
CA ILE A 61 -8.38 9.97 3.12
C ILE A 61 -9.30 10.24 1.94
N HIS A 62 -8.84 11.05 0.98
CA HIS A 62 -9.57 11.41 -0.24
C HIS A 62 -9.65 10.21 -1.21
N TYR A 63 -10.06 9.03 -0.73
CA TYR A 63 -10.57 8.00 -1.61
C TYR A 63 -12.01 8.37 -1.93
N SER A 64 -12.24 8.94 -3.11
CA SER A 64 -13.58 9.05 -3.65
C SER A 64 -13.92 7.67 -4.21
N PRO A 65 -14.85 6.90 -3.59
CA PRO A 65 -15.28 5.67 -4.21
C PRO A 65 -15.90 6.07 -5.56
N PHE A 66 -15.26 5.66 -6.66
CA PHE A 66 -15.81 5.79 -8.00
C PHE A 66 -17.15 5.04 -8.14
N PHE A 67 -17.50 4.22 -7.15
CA PHE A 67 -18.75 3.48 -7.06
C PHE A 67 -19.81 4.22 -6.23
N ARG A 68 -20.04 5.50 -6.48
CA ARG A 68 -21.38 6.05 -6.25
C ARG A 68 -22.26 5.48 -7.36
N THR A 69 -23.07 4.48 -7.02
CA THR A 69 -24.01 3.71 -7.88
C THR A 69 -23.38 2.50 -8.59
N GLY A 70 -23.85 1.28 -8.27
CA GLY A 70 -23.71 0.15 -9.20
C GLY A 70 -23.27 -1.20 -8.62
N LEU A 71 -22.85 -1.28 -7.36
CA LEU A 71 -22.59 -2.57 -6.73
C LEU A 71 -23.90 -3.07 -6.12
N ASP A 72 -24.57 -4.02 -6.79
CA ASP A 72 -25.72 -4.78 -6.27
C ASP A 72 -25.23 -5.70 -5.14
N LEU A 73 -24.95 -5.09 -3.99
CA LEU A 73 -24.42 -5.77 -2.82
C LEU A 73 -25.58 -6.24 -1.97
N ASP A 74 -25.63 -7.56 -1.76
CA ASP A 74 -26.47 -8.17 -0.74
C ASP A 74 -25.86 -7.92 0.65
N CYS A 75 -26.03 -6.70 1.16
CA CYS A 75 -25.44 -6.25 2.42
C CYS A 75 -25.97 -7.02 3.63
N VAL A 76 -27.21 -7.54 3.56
CA VAL A 76 -27.77 -8.40 4.60
C VAL A 76 -27.04 -9.74 4.66
N ARG A 77 -26.68 -10.31 3.49
CA ARG A 77 -25.86 -11.52 3.43
C ARG A 77 -24.40 -11.29 3.81
N LEU A 78 -23.83 -10.15 3.42
CA LEU A 78 -22.43 -9.81 3.72
C LEU A 78 -22.21 -9.47 5.20
N PHE A 79 -23.19 -8.81 5.82
CA PHE A 79 -23.15 -8.41 7.22
C PHE A 79 -24.45 -8.82 7.93
N PRO A 80 -24.61 -10.12 8.27
CA PRO A 80 -25.84 -10.64 8.87
C PRO A 80 -26.15 -10.06 10.25
N GLU A 81 -25.16 -9.51 10.95
CA GLU A 81 -25.33 -8.84 12.25
C GLU A 81 -25.71 -7.35 12.08
N GLY A 82 -25.83 -6.87 10.84
CA GLY A 82 -26.35 -5.55 10.51
C GLY A 82 -25.32 -4.43 10.66
N LEU A 83 -25.79 -3.24 11.07
CA LEU A 83 -25.02 -2.00 11.01
C LEU A 83 -23.72 -2.04 11.81
N ASP A 84 -23.70 -2.66 12.99
CA ASP A 84 -22.54 -2.59 13.87
C ASP A 84 -21.38 -3.44 13.31
N GLN A 85 -21.68 -4.59 12.72
CA GLN A 85 -20.70 -5.38 11.96
C GLN A 85 -20.20 -4.64 10.71
N ALA A 86 -21.09 -3.96 9.97
CA ALA A 86 -20.69 -3.14 8.83
C ALA A 86 -19.78 -1.98 9.24
N ARG A 87 -20.04 -1.35 10.40
CA ARG A 87 -19.19 -0.28 10.96
C ARG A 87 -17.83 -0.78 11.41
N GLU A 88 -17.78 -1.94 12.06
CA GLU A 88 -16.51 -2.57 12.43
C GLU A 88 -15.68 -2.90 11.19
N ALA A 89 -16.30 -3.54 10.20
CA ALA A 89 -15.65 -3.82 8.92
C ALA A 89 -15.18 -2.53 8.21
N PHE A 90 -15.98 -1.47 8.28
CA PHE A 90 -15.58 -0.17 7.75
C PHE A 90 -14.34 0.38 8.47
N GLY A 91 -14.32 0.37 9.80
CA GLY A 91 -13.19 0.87 10.58
C GLY A 91 -11.91 0.07 10.30
N ASN A 92 -12.02 -1.25 10.27
CA ASN A 92 -10.90 -2.16 10.01
C ASN A 92 -10.36 -1.98 8.57
N SER A 93 -11.23 -1.94 7.56
CA SER A 93 -10.80 -1.75 6.17
C SER A 93 -10.20 -0.38 5.93
N GLN A 94 -10.71 0.68 6.58
CA GLN A 94 -10.09 2.00 6.55
C GLN A 94 -8.66 1.96 7.12
N GLN A 95 -8.49 1.32 8.27
CA GLN A 95 -7.19 1.22 8.93
C GLN A 95 -6.18 0.44 8.08
N LEU A 96 -6.60 -0.68 7.50
CA LEU A 96 -5.76 -1.50 6.62
C LEU A 96 -5.38 -0.77 5.34
N LEU A 97 -6.34 -0.11 4.68
CA LEU A 97 -6.07 0.69 3.48
C LEU A 97 -5.09 1.83 3.77
N SER A 98 -5.28 2.54 4.89
CA SER A 98 -4.33 3.59 5.31
C SER A 98 -2.94 3.03 5.53
N LEU A 99 -2.82 1.86 6.16
CA LEU A 99 -1.52 1.23 6.42
C LEU A 99 -0.83 0.84 5.11
N SER A 100 -1.55 0.20 4.19
CA SER A 100 -1.01 -0.21 2.90
C SER A 100 -0.55 0.99 2.06
N LEU A 101 -1.29 2.09 2.06
CA LEU A 101 -0.90 3.33 1.38
C LEU A 101 0.33 3.98 2.02
N THR A 102 0.41 4.05 3.35
CA THR A 102 1.61 4.56 4.05
C THR A 102 2.82 3.67 3.78
N PHE A 103 2.62 2.35 3.69
CA PHE A 103 3.69 1.41 3.40
C PHE A 103 4.19 1.55 1.96
N TYR A 104 3.28 1.75 1.01
CA TYR A 104 3.62 2.07 -0.37
C TYR A 104 4.43 3.36 -0.48
N GLN A 105 4.00 4.41 0.23
CA GLN A 105 4.76 5.65 0.34
C GLN A 105 6.18 5.40 0.87
N MET A 106 6.35 4.55 1.88
CA MET A 106 7.67 4.19 2.39
C MET A 106 8.52 3.47 1.33
N ALA A 107 7.92 2.54 0.58
CA ALA A 107 8.62 1.85 -0.50
C ALA A 107 9.10 2.84 -1.58
N LEU A 108 8.29 3.84 -1.94
CA LEU A 108 8.67 4.90 -2.85
C LEU A 108 9.82 5.77 -2.28
N VAL A 109 9.68 6.23 -1.03
CA VAL A 109 10.72 7.01 -0.34
C VAL A 109 12.05 6.26 -0.24
N GLY A 110 12.04 4.93 -0.23
CA GLY A 110 13.24 4.10 -0.24
C GLY A 110 14.04 4.14 -1.54
N ASP A 111 13.44 4.59 -2.65
CA ASP A 111 14.08 4.89 -3.93
C ASP A 111 14.52 6.36 -3.89
N GLY A 112 15.67 6.60 -3.25
CA GLY A 112 16.07 7.92 -2.78
C GLY A 112 16.46 8.88 -3.89
N ASP A 113 16.75 8.38 -5.09
CA ASP A 113 17.03 9.19 -6.29
C ASP A 113 15.90 9.17 -7.33
N ASP A 114 14.72 8.63 -6.96
CA ASP A 114 13.49 8.54 -7.77
C ASP A 114 13.68 7.83 -9.13
N ASN A 115 14.62 6.90 -9.24
CA ASN A 115 14.98 6.26 -10.51
C ASN A 115 14.16 4.98 -10.81
N GLN A 116 13.26 4.59 -9.90
CA GLN A 116 12.43 3.38 -9.92
C GLN A 116 13.22 2.07 -9.80
N GLU A 117 14.33 2.11 -9.09
CA GLU A 117 15.20 0.98 -8.83
C GLU A 117 15.92 1.17 -7.49
N TYR A 118 15.95 0.12 -6.65
CA TYR A 118 16.80 0.17 -5.47
C TYR A 118 18.24 -0.20 -5.80
N SER A 119 19.16 0.73 -5.61
CA SER A 119 20.58 0.44 -5.49
C SER A 119 20.86 -0.49 -4.30
N ALA A 120 22.03 -1.13 -4.29
CA ALA A 120 22.44 -1.98 -3.17
C ALA A 120 22.50 -1.21 -1.83
N HIS A 121 22.80 0.09 -1.88
CA HIS A 121 22.83 0.96 -0.71
C HIS A 121 21.41 1.21 -0.16
N GLU A 122 20.45 1.46 -1.04
CA GLU A 122 19.04 1.69 -0.66
C GLU A 122 18.39 0.43 -0.11
N ILE A 123 18.67 -0.73 -0.72
CA ILE A 123 18.25 -2.03 -0.16
C ILE A 123 18.81 -2.21 1.26
N HIS A 124 20.09 -1.93 1.47
CA HIS A 124 20.71 -2.02 2.78
C HIS A 124 20.01 -1.09 3.80
N ASP A 125 19.81 0.17 3.44
CA ASP A 125 19.17 1.16 4.31
C ASP A 125 17.72 0.81 4.64
N LEU A 126 16.95 0.30 3.66
CA LEU A 126 15.60 -0.21 3.85
C LEU A 126 15.58 -1.38 4.83
N LEU A 127 16.44 -2.37 4.63
CA LEU A 127 16.51 -3.52 5.54
C LEU A 127 16.93 -3.10 6.94
N GLU A 128 17.93 -2.22 7.07
CA GLU A 128 18.39 -1.68 8.35
C GLU A 128 17.26 -0.93 9.08
N ALA A 129 16.50 -0.09 8.38
CA ALA A 129 15.37 0.66 8.94
C ALA A 129 14.33 -0.25 9.59
N PHE A 130 14.16 -1.47 9.07
CA PHE A 130 13.26 -2.49 9.61
C PHE A 130 13.98 -3.64 10.29
N ARG A 131 15.24 -3.43 10.73
CA ARG A 131 16.05 -4.40 11.49
C ARG A 131 16.11 -5.78 10.83
N LEU A 132 16.03 -5.82 9.51
CA LEU A 132 16.20 -7.00 8.69
C LEU A 132 17.70 -7.16 8.36
N PRO A 133 18.21 -8.39 8.30
CA PRO A 133 19.61 -8.62 7.97
C PRO A 133 19.89 -8.31 6.50
N PHE A 134 20.99 -7.60 6.23
CA PHE A 134 21.59 -7.50 4.91
C PHE A 134 22.73 -8.52 4.79
N GLN A 135 22.74 -9.30 3.71
CA GLN A 135 23.77 -10.31 3.46
C GLN A 135 24.46 -10.03 2.13
N GLU A 136 25.71 -9.60 2.19
CA GLU A 136 26.49 -9.31 1.00
C GLU A 136 26.58 -10.56 0.09
N GLY A 137 26.21 -10.42 -1.19
CA GLY A 137 26.13 -11.54 -2.14
C GLY A 137 24.82 -12.34 -2.11
N GLN A 138 23.83 -11.97 -1.29
CA GLN A 138 22.50 -12.59 -1.33
C GLN A 138 21.82 -12.35 -2.68
N PRO A 139 21.15 -13.37 -3.26
CA PRO A 139 20.34 -13.18 -4.46
C PRO A 139 19.20 -12.19 -4.20
N LEU A 140 18.90 -11.37 -5.21
CA LEU A 140 17.88 -10.31 -5.15
C LEU A 140 16.50 -10.82 -4.74
N GLY A 141 16.13 -12.02 -5.20
CA GLY A 141 14.88 -12.66 -4.79
C GLY A 141 14.77 -12.85 -3.27
N GLY A 142 15.88 -12.99 -2.57
CA GLY A 142 15.90 -13.03 -1.11
C GLY A 142 15.51 -11.68 -0.48
N TYR A 143 15.95 -10.56 -1.04
CA TYR A 143 15.59 -9.22 -0.56
C TYR A 143 14.13 -8.89 -0.87
N MET A 144 13.67 -9.23 -2.07
CA MET A 144 12.26 -9.11 -2.45
C MET A 144 11.34 -9.90 -1.50
N ASN A 145 11.69 -11.15 -1.17
CA ASN A 145 10.92 -11.95 -0.20
C ASN A 145 10.94 -11.36 1.21
N ALA A 146 12.07 -10.78 1.64
CA ALA A 146 12.17 -10.14 2.95
C ALA A 146 11.28 -8.89 3.04
N LEU A 147 11.29 -8.05 2.01
CA LEU A 147 10.50 -6.82 1.96
C LEU A 147 9.00 -7.09 1.82
N THR A 148 8.58 -8.02 0.96
CA THR A 148 7.17 -8.42 0.85
C THR A 148 6.67 -9.11 2.12
N GLY A 149 7.49 -9.98 2.73
CA GLY A 149 7.17 -10.61 4.02
C GLY A 149 7.05 -9.61 5.17
N LEU A 150 7.89 -8.57 5.18
CA LEU A 150 7.80 -7.44 6.11
C LEU A 150 6.48 -6.69 5.97
N PHE A 151 6.12 -6.31 4.73
CA PHE A 151 4.84 -5.67 4.43
C PHE A 151 3.67 -6.51 4.93
N ASP A 152 3.63 -7.80 4.56
CA ASP A 152 2.55 -8.69 4.94
C ASP A 152 2.45 -8.83 6.46
N SER A 153 3.58 -8.84 7.18
CA SER A 153 3.59 -8.90 8.65
C SER A 153 3.06 -7.64 9.30
N ILE A 154 3.54 -6.48 8.85
CA ILE A 154 3.09 -5.18 9.39
C ILE A 154 1.61 -4.98 9.14
N ARG A 155 1.13 -5.37 7.94
CA ARG A 155 -0.29 -5.28 7.60
C ARG A 155 -1.15 -6.22 8.44
N ARG A 156 -0.76 -7.49 8.59
CA ARG A 156 -1.52 -8.47 9.40
C ARG A 156 -1.67 -8.02 10.85
N ASP A 157 -0.60 -7.49 11.44
CA ASP A 157 -0.56 -7.10 12.85
C ASP A 157 -0.89 -5.61 13.07
N VAL A 158 -1.23 -4.88 12.00
CA VAL A 158 -1.60 -3.46 11.97
C VAL A 158 -0.57 -2.56 12.69
N GLN A 159 0.71 -2.80 12.41
CA GLN A 159 1.84 -2.20 13.14
C GLN A 159 2.28 -0.84 12.60
N PHE A 160 1.40 0.17 12.65
CA PHE A 160 1.73 1.54 12.22
C PHE A 160 2.99 2.09 12.90
N LYS A 161 3.15 1.86 14.20
CA LYS A 161 4.32 2.34 14.94
C LYS A 161 5.62 1.82 14.33
N TYR A 162 5.66 0.54 13.96
CA TYR A 162 6.86 -0.07 13.40
C TYR A 162 7.18 0.49 12.01
N LEU A 163 6.14 0.72 11.19
CA LEU A 163 6.28 1.43 9.91
C LEU A 163 6.87 2.83 10.10
N MET A 164 6.29 3.63 11.01
CA MET A 164 6.72 5.00 11.25
C MET A 164 8.15 5.09 11.83
N GLU A 165 8.54 4.14 12.69
CA GLU A 165 9.91 4.05 13.18
C GLU A 165 10.91 3.78 12.04
N GLY A 166 10.59 2.88 11.12
CA GLY A 166 11.42 2.62 9.93
C GLY A 166 11.51 3.83 9.01
N MET A 167 10.40 4.50 8.72
CA MET A 167 10.39 5.75 7.95
C MET A 167 11.26 6.84 8.59
N GLN A 168 11.23 6.96 9.92
CA GLN A 168 12.08 7.91 10.63
C GLN A 168 13.57 7.58 10.47
N VAL A 169 13.95 6.30 10.45
CA VAL A 169 15.34 5.88 10.18
C VAL A 169 15.77 6.29 8.77
N LEU A 170 14.95 6.04 7.76
CA LEU A 170 15.21 6.49 6.38
C LEU A 170 15.34 8.02 6.31
N MET A 171 14.42 8.75 6.91
CA MET A 171 14.51 10.21 6.97
C MET A 171 15.80 10.71 7.64
N ASN A 172 16.28 10.04 8.69
CA ASN A 172 17.55 10.40 9.32
C ASN A 172 18.76 10.15 8.41
N LYS A 173 18.66 9.20 7.49
CA LYS A 173 19.69 8.90 6.47
C LYS A 173 19.64 9.84 5.25
N GLY A 174 18.56 10.59 5.08
CA GLY A 174 18.44 11.61 4.03
C GLY A 174 17.31 11.40 3.04
N TYR A 175 16.63 10.24 3.08
CA TYR A 175 15.48 9.95 2.23
C TYR A 175 14.32 10.91 2.51
N ARG A 176 13.67 11.40 1.47
CA ARG A 176 12.58 12.38 1.57
C ARG A 176 11.47 12.00 0.62
N PHE A 177 10.24 12.30 1.02
CA PHE A 177 9.11 12.20 0.14
C PHE A 177 9.19 13.26 -0.97
N SER A 178 9.31 12.80 -2.20
CA SER A 178 9.51 13.61 -3.39
C SER A 178 8.19 13.95 -4.09
N GLU A 179 8.25 14.84 -5.09
CA GLU A 179 7.11 15.04 -5.98
C GLU A 179 6.84 13.82 -6.88
N ALA A 180 7.86 13.01 -7.18
CA ALA A 180 7.70 11.78 -7.94
C ALA A 180 6.92 10.75 -7.11
N ASP A 181 7.27 10.59 -5.83
CA ASP A 181 6.54 9.75 -4.88
C ASP A 181 5.07 10.17 -4.78
N GLN A 182 4.82 11.47 -4.66
CA GLN A 182 3.45 11.99 -4.57
C GLN A 182 2.64 11.65 -5.83
N ARG A 183 3.25 11.72 -7.03
CA ARG A 183 2.58 11.32 -8.28
C ARG A 183 2.28 9.83 -8.31
N ALA A 184 3.24 8.98 -7.93
CA ALA A 184 3.06 7.53 -7.89
C ALA A 184 2.00 7.13 -6.84
N LEU A 185 2.02 7.73 -5.65
CA LEU A 185 1.01 7.51 -4.61
C LEU A 185 -0.38 7.96 -5.08
N ASN A 186 -0.47 9.08 -5.79
CA ASN A 186 -1.75 9.55 -6.35
C ASN A 186 -2.31 8.59 -7.40
N GLN A 187 -1.47 7.88 -8.15
CA GLN A 187 -1.94 6.84 -9.08
C GLN A 187 -2.54 5.66 -8.31
N GLU A 188 -1.95 5.28 -7.17
CA GLU A 188 -2.50 4.25 -6.29
C GLU A 188 -3.71 4.71 -5.48
N LEU A 189 -4.00 6.02 -5.38
CA LEU A 189 -5.19 6.55 -4.70
C LEU A 189 -6.42 6.61 -5.62
N ASN A 190 -6.21 6.94 -6.89
CA ASN A 190 -7.28 7.05 -7.90
C ASN A 190 -7.74 5.67 -8.42
#